data_AF-A0A1G7S7Q7-F1
#
_entry.id   AF-A0A1G7S7Q7-F1
#
_cell.length_a   1.000
_cell.length_b   1.000
_cell.length_c   1.000
_cell.angle_alpha   90.00
_cell.angle_beta   90.00
_cell.angle_gamma   90.00
#
_symmetry.space_group_name_H-M   'P 1'
#
loop_
_entity.id
_entity.type
_entity.pdbx_description
1 polymer ?
#
loop_
_entity_poly.entity_id
_entity_poly.type
_entity_poly.pdbx_seq_one_letter_code
_entity_poly.pdbx_strand_id
1 'polypeptide(L)'
;MAMTAVLAVGLAGAPATAAVAAPGPAASVTAARMVPAAKPVVKTYKNCTALNKVHRGGVAKAGVTHNKVNGKKRAFGVRPTFSTVLYNANKKMDRDKDGIACEKG
;
A
#
# COMPACT_ATOMS: atom_id res chain seq x y z
N MET A 1 30.14 36.48 -0.65
CA MET A 1 29.02 36.57 -1.60
C MET A 1 27.78 36.01 -0.92
N ALA A 2 27.07 36.82 -0.12
CA ALA A 2 25.94 37.65 -0.54
C ALA A 2 24.72 36.82 -0.98
N MET A 3 23.84 36.50 -0.02
CA MET A 3 22.42 36.25 -0.31
C MET A 3 21.63 37.32 0.42
N THR A 4 21.19 38.28 -0.38
CA THR A 4 20.40 39.45 -0.04
C THR A 4 19.03 39.03 0.52
N ALA A 5 18.71 39.59 1.68
CA ALA A 5 17.37 39.58 2.26
C ALA A 5 16.42 40.36 1.34
N VAL A 6 15.28 39.76 1.00
CA VAL A 6 14.22 40.43 0.25
C VAL A 6 13.23 41.05 1.24
N LEU A 7 13.02 42.34 1.03
CA LEU A 7 12.25 43.27 1.84
C LEU A 7 10.74 43.08 1.76
N ALA A 8 10.11 43.39 2.90
CA ALA A 8 8.89 44.16 3.09
C ALA A 8 7.58 43.69 2.43
N VAL A 9 6.71 43.19 3.31
CA VAL A 9 5.25 43.08 3.15
C VAL A 9 4.65 44.47 2.94
N GLY A 10 4.10 44.70 1.74
CA GLY A 10 3.29 45.88 1.43
C GLY A 10 1.85 45.70 1.87
N LEU A 11 1.42 46.48 2.87
CA LEU A 11 0.02 46.75 3.20
C LEU A 11 -0.37 48.09 2.59
N ALA A 12 -1.11 48.07 1.47
CA ALA A 12 -1.78 49.26 0.95
C ALA A 12 -3.14 48.83 0.37
N GLY A 13 -4.20 49.28 1.02
CA GLY A 13 -5.58 49.00 0.64
C GLY A 13 -6.09 49.87 -0.50
N ALA A 14 -7.17 49.41 -1.13
CA ALA A 14 -8.23 50.17 -1.79
C ALA A 14 -9.37 49.18 -2.16
N PRO A 15 -10.55 49.63 -2.62
CA PRO A 15 -11.75 49.84 -1.81
C PRO A 15 -12.85 48.79 -2.08
N ALA A 16 -13.82 48.74 -1.16
CA ALA A 16 -15.09 48.06 -1.36
C ALA A 16 -15.84 48.66 -2.57
N THR A 17 -16.15 47.83 -3.56
CA THR A 17 -17.28 48.04 -4.47
C THR A 17 -18.13 46.77 -4.48
N ALA A 18 -19.37 46.94 -4.02
CA ALA A 18 -20.44 45.97 -4.18
C ALA A 18 -20.88 45.95 -5.64
N ALA A 19 -20.97 44.77 -6.27
CA ALA A 19 -21.82 44.56 -7.43
C ALA A 19 -21.98 43.07 -7.78
N VAL A 20 -23.26 42.67 -7.84
CA VAL A 20 -23.87 41.62 -8.67
C VAL A 20 -23.57 40.14 -8.36
N ALA A 21 -24.51 39.54 -7.61
CA ALA A 21 -24.76 38.12 -7.63
C ALA A 21 -25.32 37.70 -9.00
N ALA A 22 -24.53 36.97 -9.78
CA ALA A 22 -25.01 36.20 -10.92
C ALA A 22 -25.43 34.80 -10.46
N PRO A 23 -26.60 34.26 -10.87
CA PRO A 23 -26.92 32.86 -10.66
C PRO A 23 -26.01 32.01 -11.56
N GLY A 24 -25.00 31.37 -10.95
CA GLY A 24 -24.14 30.42 -11.65
C GLY A 24 -24.92 29.18 -12.11
N PRO A 25 -24.55 28.55 -13.24
CA PRO A 25 -25.24 27.36 -13.73
C PRO A 25 -25.12 26.24 -12.70
N ALA A 26 -26.26 25.64 -12.35
CA ALA A 26 -26.34 24.43 -11.55
C ALA A 26 -25.63 23.29 -12.30
N ALA A 27 -24.33 23.15 -12.04
CA ALA A 27 -23.56 22.00 -12.48
C ALA A 27 -24.17 20.78 -11.80
N SER A 28 -24.83 19.94 -12.61
CA SER A 28 -25.39 18.67 -12.20
C SER A 28 -24.24 17.79 -11.70
N VAL A 29 -24.13 17.64 -10.38
CA VAL A 29 -23.14 16.74 -9.78
C VAL A 29 -23.63 15.33 -10.05
N THR A 30 -23.18 14.75 -11.16
CA THR A 30 -23.34 13.32 -11.43
C THR A 30 -22.62 12.59 -10.30
N ALA A 31 -23.39 12.08 -9.34
CA ALA A 31 -22.90 11.26 -8.25
C ALA A 31 -22.18 10.05 -8.86
N ALA A 32 -20.85 10.09 -8.84
CA ALA A 32 -20.02 8.96 -9.22
C ALA A 32 -20.37 7.81 -8.29
N ARG A 33 -21.01 6.77 -8.84
CA ARG A 33 -21.30 5.53 -8.13
C ARG A 33 -19.96 4.89 -7.81
N MET A 34 -19.49 5.05 -6.57
CA MET A 34 -18.35 4.31 -6.06
C MET A 34 -18.68 2.81 -6.10
N VAL A 35 -18.10 2.11 -7.07
CA VAL A 35 -18.17 0.66 -7.12
C VAL A 35 -17.40 0.13 -5.91
N PRO A 36 -18.02 -0.68 -5.04
CA PRO A 36 -17.31 -1.25 -3.91
C PRO A 36 -16.14 -2.10 -4.43
N ALA A 37 -14.93 -1.80 -3.96
CA ALA A 37 -13.74 -2.55 -4.32
C ALA A 37 -13.98 -4.03 -4.00
N ALA A 38 -13.86 -4.89 -5.01
CA ALA A 38 -13.99 -6.33 -4.85
C ALA A 38 -13.01 -6.80 -3.77
N LYS A 39 -13.53 -7.46 -2.73
CA LYS A 39 -12.68 -7.99 -1.65
C LYS A 39 -11.71 -9.00 -2.27
N PRO A 40 -10.40 -8.91 -2.01
CA PRO A 40 -9.45 -9.86 -2.55
C PRO A 40 -9.85 -11.26 -2.07
N VAL A 41 -10.10 -12.17 -3.01
CA VAL A 41 -10.38 -13.58 -2.70
C VAL A 41 -9.13 -14.16 -2.08
N VAL A 42 -9.13 -14.28 -0.75
CA VAL A 42 -7.96 -14.77 -0.02
C VAL A 42 -7.92 -16.29 -0.11
N LYS A 43 -7.04 -16.81 -0.98
CA LYS A 43 -6.88 -18.25 -1.13
C LYS A 43 -6.15 -18.83 0.08
N THR A 44 -6.85 -19.67 0.82
CA THR A 44 -6.26 -20.57 1.81
C THR A 44 -5.86 -21.87 1.14
N TYR A 45 -4.61 -22.26 1.27
CA TYR A 45 -4.13 -23.53 0.75
C TYR A 45 -4.26 -24.62 1.83
N LYS A 46 -4.34 -25.89 1.40
CA LYS A 46 -4.32 -27.02 2.34
C LYS A 46 -2.91 -27.32 2.86
N ASN A 47 -1.91 -27.19 1.98
CA ASN A 47 -0.52 -27.50 2.26
C ASN A 47 0.42 -26.60 1.45
N CYS A 48 1.70 -26.62 1.81
CA CYS A 48 2.73 -25.84 1.12
C CYS A 48 2.87 -26.23 -0.34
N THR A 49 2.78 -27.51 -0.70
CA THR A 49 2.84 -27.96 -2.09
C THR A 49 1.81 -27.25 -2.99
N ALA A 50 0.57 -27.10 -2.53
CA ALA A 50 -0.49 -26.41 -3.27
C ALA A 50 -0.21 -24.91 -3.39
N LEU A 51 0.32 -24.30 -2.32
CA LEU A 51 0.70 -22.88 -2.32
C LEU A 51 1.89 -22.65 -3.25
N ASN A 52 2.95 -23.47 -3.19
CA ASN A 52 4.17 -23.33 -3.96
C ASN A 52 3.97 -23.57 -5.47
N LYS A 53 2.90 -24.26 -5.87
CA LYS A 53 2.50 -24.35 -7.29
C LYS A 53 2.14 -22.98 -7.88
N VAL A 54 1.53 -22.11 -7.08
CA VAL A 54 1.13 -20.76 -7.49
C VAL A 54 2.19 -19.73 -7.11
N HIS A 55 2.74 -19.84 -5.89
CA HIS A 55 3.71 -18.94 -5.30
C HIS A 55 5.00 -19.70 -5.02
N ARG A 56 5.86 -19.86 -6.05
CA ARG A 56 7.07 -20.71 -5.99
C ARG A 56 7.98 -20.47 -4.77
N GLY A 57 8.13 -19.21 -4.35
CA GLY A 57 8.93 -18.81 -3.19
C GLY A 57 8.17 -18.71 -1.87
N GLY A 58 6.91 -19.13 -1.82
CA GLY A 58 6.05 -18.92 -0.65
C GLY A 58 5.40 -17.54 -0.67
N VAL A 59 4.79 -17.17 0.46
CA VAL A 59 4.05 -15.91 0.62
C VAL A 59 4.59 -15.16 1.82
N ALA A 60 5.15 -13.99 1.59
CA ALA A 60 5.75 -13.15 2.63
C ALA A 60 4.81 -12.01 3.04
N LYS A 61 4.90 -11.57 4.29
CA LYS A 61 4.34 -10.29 4.72
C LYS A 61 5.03 -9.13 3.99
N ALA A 62 4.30 -8.03 3.79
CA ALA A 62 4.91 -6.80 3.33
C ALA A 62 6.01 -6.35 4.32
N GLY A 63 7.18 -5.99 3.80
CA GLY A 63 8.33 -5.55 4.61
C GLY A 63 9.30 -6.66 5.03
N VAL A 64 9.03 -7.93 4.73
CA VAL A 64 10.01 -9.00 4.96
C VAL A 64 11.11 -8.92 3.90
N THR A 65 12.36 -8.85 4.34
CA THR A 65 13.52 -8.70 3.45
C THR A 65 14.43 -9.92 3.44
N HIS A 66 14.23 -10.84 4.37
CA HIS A 66 15.07 -12.01 4.58
C HIS A 66 14.22 -13.17 5.10
N ASN A 67 14.60 -14.38 4.71
CA ASN A 67 14.10 -15.62 5.29
C ASN A 67 15.01 -16.02 6.47
N LYS A 68 14.47 -16.70 7.48
CA LYS A 68 15.22 -17.14 8.66
C LYS A 68 15.46 -18.66 8.71
N VAL A 69 16.42 -19.14 7.93
CA VAL A 69 16.87 -20.54 7.98
C VAL A 69 17.76 -20.80 9.21
N ASN A 70 17.36 -21.72 10.10
CA ASN A 70 18.12 -22.11 11.30
C ASN A 70 18.54 -20.92 12.18
N GLY A 71 17.67 -19.93 12.33
CA GLY A 71 17.95 -18.74 13.14
C GLY A 71 18.82 -17.67 12.45
N LYS A 72 19.33 -17.95 11.25
CA LYS A 72 20.15 -17.02 10.48
C LYS A 72 19.33 -16.37 9.37
N LYS A 73 19.48 -15.05 9.23
CA LYS A 73 18.88 -14.31 8.12
C LYS A 73 19.60 -14.67 6.82
N ARG A 74 18.85 -15.14 5.84
CA ARG A 74 19.32 -15.44 4.49
C ARG A 74 18.51 -14.66 3.47
N ALA A 75 19.13 -14.36 2.34
CA ALA A 75 18.41 -13.84 1.18
C ALA A 75 17.42 -14.89 0.67
N PHE A 76 16.34 -14.42 0.05
CA PHE A 76 15.35 -15.30 -0.57
C PHE A 76 16.01 -16.09 -1.70
N GLY A 77 16.09 -17.42 -1.57
CA GLY A 77 16.53 -18.29 -2.67
C GLY A 77 15.56 -18.22 -3.86
N VAL A 78 14.26 -18.13 -3.57
CA VAL A 78 13.20 -17.91 -4.56
C VAL A 78 12.35 -16.74 -4.08
N ARG A 79 12.06 -15.78 -4.98
CA ARG A 79 11.27 -14.60 -4.65
C ARG A 79 9.87 -15.00 -4.16
N PRO A 80 9.49 -14.67 -2.92
CA PRO A 80 8.14 -14.91 -2.42
C PRO A 80 7.15 -13.90 -3.00
N THR A 81 5.87 -14.24 -2.91
CA THR A 81 4.79 -13.28 -3.18
C THR A 81 4.54 -12.45 -1.93
N PHE A 82 4.66 -11.13 -2.05
CA PHE A 82 4.40 -10.22 -0.94
C PHE A 82 2.91 -9.90 -0.83
N SER A 83 2.25 -10.46 0.17
CA SER A 83 0.87 -10.15 0.48
C SER A 83 0.57 -10.48 1.93
N THR A 84 0.39 -9.43 2.74
CA THR A 84 0.03 -9.59 4.16
C THR A 84 -1.30 -10.31 4.32
N VAL A 85 -2.27 -10.05 3.45
CA VAL A 85 -3.59 -10.69 3.48
C VAL A 85 -3.47 -12.19 3.21
N LEU A 86 -2.72 -12.56 2.18
CA LEU A 86 -2.55 -13.95 1.78
C LEU A 86 -1.64 -14.72 2.75
N TYR A 87 -0.63 -14.06 3.32
CA TYR A 87 0.15 -14.59 4.44
C TYR A 87 -0.76 -14.86 5.65
N ASN A 88 -1.58 -13.90 6.07
CA ASN A 88 -2.41 -14.04 7.28
C ASN A 88 -3.38 -15.22 7.18
N ALA A 89 -3.93 -15.48 6.00
CA ALA A 89 -4.78 -16.64 5.74
C ALA A 89 -4.03 -17.97 5.76
N ASN A 90 -2.73 -17.96 5.45
CA ASN A 90 -1.86 -19.15 5.42
C ASN A 90 -0.84 -19.19 6.56
N LYS A 91 -0.95 -18.30 7.56
CA LYS A 91 0.03 -18.11 8.66
C LYS A 91 0.33 -19.38 9.44
N LYS A 92 -0.62 -20.32 9.49
CA LYS A 92 -0.46 -21.61 10.14
C LYS A 92 0.64 -22.48 9.51
N MET A 93 1.08 -22.12 8.31
CA MET A 93 2.10 -22.84 7.55
C MET A 93 3.51 -22.25 7.74
N ASP A 94 3.62 -21.09 8.38
CA ASP A 94 4.88 -20.50 8.83
C ASP A 94 5.31 -21.23 10.12
N ARG A 95 6.19 -22.25 9.98
CA ARG A 95 6.60 -23.09 11.12
C ARG A 95 7.63 -22.41 12.01
N ASP A 96 8.49 -21.60 11.41
CA ASP A 96 9.63 -20.90 11.98
C ASP A 96 9.33 -19.46 12.41
N LYS A 97 8.12 -18.98 12.11
CA LYS A 97 7.54 -17.69 12.50
C LYS A 97 8.39 -16.51 12.03
N ASP A 98 8.97 -16.63 10.84
CA ASP A 98 9.85 -15.62 10.27
C ASP A 98 9.10 -14.58 9.40
N GLY A 99 7.78 -14.74 9.27
CA GLY A 99 6.92 -13.82 8.53
C GLY A 99 6.71 -14.21 7.07
N ILE A 100 7.11 -15.42 6.70
CA ILE A 100 6.90 -16.01 5.38
C ILE A 100 6.17 -17.35 5.59
N ALA A 101 5.25 -17.67 4.68
CA ALA A 101 4.48 -18.91 4.74
C ALA A 101 4.95 -19.83 3.61
N CYS A 102 5.24 -21.08 3.98
CA CYS A 102 5.66 -22.13 3.05
C CYS A 102 6.90 -21.74 2.25
N GLU A 103 7.93 -21.25 2.94
CA GLU A 103 9.28 -21.15 2.39
C GLU A 103 9.65 -22.40 1.61
N LYS A 104 10.27 -22.22 0.46
CA LYS A 104 11.26 -23.20 0.01
C LYS A 104 12.62 -22.73 0.52
N GLY A 105 13.00 -23.27 1.69
CA GLY A 105 14.39 -23.28 2.15
C GLY A 105 15.25 -24.16 1.26
#